data_AF-A0A8S3ETC5-F1
#
_entry.id   AF-A0A8S3ETC5-F1
#
_cell.length_a   1.000
_cell.length_b   1.000
_cell.length_c   1.000
_cell.angle_alpha   90.00
_cell.angle_beta   90.00
_cell.angle_gamma   90.00
#
_symmetry.space_group_name_H-M   'P 1'
#
loop_
_entity.id
_entity.type
_entity.pdbx_description
1 polymer ?
#
loop_
_entity_poly.entity_id
_entity_poly.type
_entity_poly.pdbx_seq_one_letter_code
_entity_poly.pdbx_strand_id
1 'polypeptide(L)'
;MISILEITAANRANICSYTVCYEALSQPGFIASILNVNDQSEDVPVCLACAQAMRGKYRLVKIDPDKHFVCAVGKRQDLKFPGPFQCLNHKVDLTSTEAEITLLERKEQLEQLRQEASVRNIAKELAAAKPIQIVHLLAYRNGDGHTKPGQLLIGSSIIG
;
A
#
# COMPACT_ATOMS: atom_id res chain seq x y z
N MET A 1 -4.14 36.96 -7.63
CA MET A 1 -5.37 36.35 -7.10
C MET A 1 -5.40 34.92 -7.62
N ILE A 2 -4.95 33.96 -6.80
CA ILE A 2 -4.93 32.55 -7.21
C ILE A 2 -6.37 32.06 -7.33
N SER A 3 -6.67 31.40 -8.44
CA SER A 3 -8.02 30.95 -8.75
C SER A 3 -8.34 29.66 -8.00
N ILE A 4 -9.58 29.52 -7.53
CA ILE A 4 -10.10 28.27 -6.95
C ILE A 4 -9.90 27.07 -7.91
N LEU A 5 -9.83 27.34 -9.21
CA LEU A 5 -9.54 26.37 -10.27
C LEU A 5 -8.15 25.73 -10.12
N GLU A 6 -7.10 26.51 -9.84
CA GLU A 6 -5.73 25.98 -9.69
C GLU A 6 -5.63 25.06 -8.48
N ILE A 7 -6.33 25.38 -7.39
CA ILE A 7 -6.37 24.55 -6.18
C ILE A 7 -7.17 23.27 -6.42
N THR A 8 -8.26 23.37 -7.16
CA THR A 8 -9.04 22.21 -7.57
C THR A 8 -8.22 21.30 -8.48
N ALA A 9 -7.47 21.86 -9.43
CA ALA A 9 -6.57 21.12 -10.30
C ALA A 9 -5.45 20.43 -9.50
N ALA A 10 -4.81 21.15 -8.57
CA ALA A 10 -3.78 20.59 -7.70
C ALA A 10 -4.31 19.41 -6.87
N ASN A 11 -5.48 19.57 -6.24
CA ASN A 11 -6.09 18.50 -5.46
C ASN A 11 -6.46 17.28 -6.34
N ARG A 12 -6.92 17.49 -7.58
CA ARG A 12 -7.21 16.40 -8.53
C ARG A 12 -5.95 15.68 -9.01
N ALA A 13 -4.85 16.41 -9.16
CA ALA A 13 -3.53 15.87 -9.51
C ALA A 13 -2.80 15.25 -8.31
N ASN A 14 -3.42 15.22 -7.12
CA ASN A 14 -2.78 14.82 -5.86
C ASN A 14 -1.50 15.62 -5.58
N ILE A 15 -1.54 16.93 -5.79
CA ILE A 15 -0.46 17.86 -5.50
C ILE A 15 -0.88 18.71 -4.27
N CYS A 16 0.07 18.97 -3.37
CA CYS A 16 -0.18 19.78 -2.19
C CYS A 16 -0.60 21.20 -2.59
N SER A 17 -1.72 21.70 -2.06
CA SER A 17 -2.22 23.04 -2.41
C SER A 17 -1.25 24.16 -2.07
N TYR A 18 -0.35 23.95 -1.09
CA TYR A 18 0.71 24.91 -0.74
C TYR A 18 1.70 25.18 -1.89
N THR A 19 1.90 24.22 -2.78
CA THR A 19 2.81 24.39 -3.94
C THR A 19 2.26 25.39 -4.96
N VAL A 20 0.94 25.62 -4.93
CA VAL A 20 0.24 26.54 -5.81
C VAL A 20 -0.07 27.84 -5.09
N CYS A 21 -0.50 27.77 -3.83
CA CYS A 21 -0.85 28.93 -3.01
C CYS A 21 -0.24 28.84 -1.62
N TYR A 22 0.62 29.80 -1.30
CA TYR A 22 1.28 29.91 0.00
C TYR A 22 0.38 30.59 1.06
N GLU A 23 -0.71 31.23 0.65
CA GLU A 23 -1.62 31.99 1.50
C GLU A 23 -2.79 31.15 2.03
N ALA A 24 -3.39 31.60 3.14
CA ALA A 24 -4.55 30.94 3.72
C ALA A 24 -5.79 31.22 2.87
N LEU A 25 -6.51 30.17 2.51
CA LEU A 25 -7.69 30.25 1.65
C LEU A 25 -8.74 29.21 2.07
N SER A 26 -10.01 29.47 1.74
CA SER A 26 -11.08 28.49 1.88
C SER A 26 -10.88 27.36 0.86
N GLN A 27 -10.51 26.19 1.36
CA GLN A 27 -10.34 24.97 0.58
C GLN A 27 -10.83 23.77 1.38
N PRO A 28 -11.24 22.69 0.70
CA PRO A 28 -11.50 21.44 1.39
C PRO A 28 -10.21 20.85 1.98
N GLY A 29 -10.32 20.24 3.15
CA GLY A 29 -9.18 19.61 3.82
C GLY A 29 -9.58 18.85 5.08
N PHE A 30 -8.55 18.41 5.79
CA PHE A 30 -8.67 17.64 7.03
C PHE A 30 -7.70 18.17 8.08
N ILE A 31 -8.05 18.02 9.35
CA ILE A 31 -7.13 18.12 10.48
C ILE A 31 -6.52 16.74 10.68
N ALA A 32 -5.19 16.66 10.60
CA ALA A 32 -4.43 15.47 10.90
C ALA A 32 -3.86 15.57 12.32
N SER A 33 -4.16 14.57 13.17
CA SER A 33 -3.51 14.44 14.48
C SER A 33 -2.19 13.68 14.31
N ILE A 34 -1.07 14.37 14.59
CA ILE A 34 0.30 13.83 14.46
C ILE A 34 0.91 13.73 15.86
N LEU A 35 1.63 12.65 16.14
CA LEU A 35 2.41 12.54 17.37
C LEU A 35 3.72 13.30 17.20
N ASN A 36 3.97 14.25 18.10
CA ASN A 36 5.26 14.93 18.20
C ASN A 36 6.29 14.07 18.95
N VAL A 37 7.55 14.53 18.96
CA VAL A 37 8.70 13.84 19.62
C VAL A 37 8.44 13.53 21.10
N ASN A 38 7.55 14.27 21.75
CA ASN A 38 7.17 14.10 23.15
C ASN A 38 5.88 13.26 23.34
N ASP A 39 5.47 12.48 22.34
CA ASP A 39 4.19 11.72 22.30
C ASP A 39 2.92 12.57 22.48
N GLN A 40 3.02 13.89 22.31
CA GLN A 40 1.87 14.79 22.33
C GLN A 40 1.24 14.87 20.94
N SER A 41 -0.08 14.75 20.87
CA SER A 41 -0.83 14.90 19.62
C SER A 41 -0.95 16.37 19.24
N GLU A 42 -0.40 16.74 18.08
CA GLU A 42 -0.57 18.04 17.45
C GLU A 42 -1.58 17.91 16.29
N ASP A 43 -2.58 18.77 16.29
CA ASP A 43 -3.60 18.83 15.24
C ASP A 43 -3.20 19.86 14.19
N VAL A 44 -2.90 19.40 12.98
CA VAL A 44 -2.47 20.29 11.89
C VAL A 44 -3.42 20.23 10.69
N PRO A 45 -3.72 21.37 10.04
CA PRO A 45 -4.58 21.38 8.88
C PRO A 45 -3.82 20.96 7.62
N VAL A 46 -4.40 20.04 6.84
CA VAL A 46 -3.83 19.49 5.61
C VAL A 46 -4.83 19.55 4.46
N CYS A 47 -4.34 19.81 3.24
CA CYS A 47 -5.16 19.81 2.04
C CYS A 47 -5.63 18.39 1.68
N LEU A 48 -6.62 18.29 0.78
CA LEU A 48 -7.14 17.00 0.33
C LEU A 48 -6.06 16.04 -0.18
N ALA A 49 -5.12 16.53 -1.01
CA ALA A 49 -4.05 15.69 -1.57
C ALA A 49 -3.16 15.08 -0.47
N CYS A 50 -2.73 15.89 0.50
CA CYS A 50 -1.91 15.41 1.63
C CYS A 50 -2.70 14.48 2.56
N ALA A 51 -3.98 14.78 2.81
CA ALA A 51 -4.85 13.92 3.61
C ALA A 51 -5.00 12.52 2.99
N GLN A 52 -5.07 12.42 1.66
CA GLN A 52 -5.11 11.13 0.97
C GLN A 52 -3.85 10.29 1.24
N ALA A 53 -2.67 10.91 1.18
CA ALA A 53 -1.41 10.22 1.47
C ALA A 53 -1.27 9.80 2.96
N MET A 54 -2.00 10.47 3.85
CA MET A 54 -2.05 10.16 5.29
C MET A 54 -3.12 9.12 5.67
N ARG A 55 -3.98 8.74 4.73
CA ARG A 55 -5.10 7.83 4.99
C ARG A 55 -4.58 6.48 5.51
N GLY A 56 -5.17 6.02 6.61
CA GLY A 56 -4.80 4.75 7.27
C GLY A 56 -3.59 4.83 8.19
N LYS A 57 -2.85 5.96 8.20
CA LYS A 57 -1.71 6.18 9.12
C LYS A 57 -2.02 7.16 10.23
N TYR A 58 -2.87 8.16 9.97
CA TYR A 58 -3.20 9.23 10.93
C TYR A 58 -4.71 9.37 11.10
N ARG A 59 -5.12 9.93 12.25
CA ARG A 59 -6.50 10.34 12.49
C ARG A 59 -6.79 11.62 11.70
N LEU A 60 -7.79 11.58 10.83
CA LEU A 60 -8.18 12.69 9.97
C LEU A 60 -9.61 13.14 10.30
N VAL A 61 -9.80 14.42 10.59
CA VAL A 61 -11.11 15.04 10.85
C VAL A 61 -11.38 16.09 9.78
N LYS A 62 -12.56 16.08 9.15
CA LYS A 62 -12.88 17.02 8.07
C LYS A 62 -12.90 18.47 8.58
N ILE A 63 -12.33 19.38 7.80
CA ILE A 63 -12.38 20.83 8.08
C ILE A 63 -13.67 21.43 7.51
N ASP A 64 -14.23 22.41 8.20
CA ASP A 64 -15.40 23.18 7.75
C ASP A 64 -15.09 23.98 6.47
N PRO A 65 -16.03 24.06 5.52
CA PRO A 65 -15.80 24.65 4.20
C PRO A 65 -15.40 26.14 4.24
N ASP A 66 -15.82 26.88 5.27
CA ASP A 66 -15.53 28.32 5.40
C ASP A 66 -14.19 28.61 6.06
N LYS A 67 -13.51 27.59 6.58
CA LYS A 67 -12.25 27.76 7.30
C LYS A 67 -11.10 27.98 6.32
N HIS A 68 -10.42 29.11 6.49
CA HIS A 68 -9.23 29.44 5.72
C HIS A 68 -8.00 28.79 6.38
N PHE A 69 -7.22 28.04 5.61
CA PHE A 69 -5.99 27.44 6.11
C PHE A 69 -4.94 27.23 5.02
N VAL A 70 -3.71 27.03 5.47
CA VAL A 70 -2.55 26.64 4.66
C VAL A 70 -2.18 25.20 4.99
N CYS A 71 -1.88 24.37 3.99
CA CYS A 71 -1.49 22.99 4.22
C CYS A 71 -0.18 22.91 5.03
N ALA A 72 -0.24 22.33 6.22
CA ALA A 72 0.90 22.22 7.14
C ALA A 72 2.06 21.41 6.55
N VAL A 73 1.77 20.40 5.72
CA VAL A 73 2.79 19.58 5.04
C VAL A 73 3.66 20.41 4.10
N GLY A 74 3.06 21.37 3.40
CA GLY A 74 3.83 22.25 2.52
C GLY A 74 4.57 23.33 3.29
N LYS A 75 3.95 23.88 4.34
CA LYS A 75 4.51 24.96 5.14
C LYS A 75 5.67 24.50 6.03
N ARG A 76 5.59 23.31 6.63
CA ARG A 76 6.60 22.75 7.54
C ARG A 76 7.48 21.76 6.78
N GLN A 77 8.72 22.15 6.51
CA GLN A 77 9.72 21.28 5.85
C GLN A 77 10.22 20.14 6.76
N ASP A 78 10.02 20.29 8.06
CA ASP A 78 10.35 19.34 9.12
C ASP A 78 9.40 18.13 9.16
N LEU A 79 8.22 18.22 8.53
CA LEU A 79 7.28 17.12 8.46
C LEU A 79 7.62 16.17 7.29
N LYS A 80 8.33 15.08 7.61
CA LYS A 80 8.67 14.00 6.65
C LYS A 80 7.46 13.11 6.36
N PHE A 81 6.48 13.62 5.62
CA PHE A 81 5.35 12.80 5.20
C PHE A 81 5.64 12.00 3.94
N PRO A 82 5.03 10.80 3.80
CA PRO A 82 4.78 10.23 2.48
C PRO A 82 4.08 11.26 1.62
N GLY A 83 4.81 11.83 0.67
CA GLY A 83 4.17 12.54 -0.42
C GLY A 83 3.26 11.57 -1.19
N PRO A 84 2.26 12.06 -1.93
CA PRO A 84 1.42 11.22 -2.79
C PRO A 84 2.21 10.41 -3.83
N PHE A 85 3.44 10.85 -4.14
CA PHE A 85 4.40 10.15 -4.99
C PHE A 85 5.42 9.30 -4.24
N GLN A 86 5.32 9.13 -2.92
CA GLN A 86 6.26 8.28 -2.18
C GLN A 86 6.10 6.81 -2.56
N CYS A 87 4.92 6.37 -3.01
CA CYS A 87 4.74 5.05 -3.64
C CYS A 87 5.61 4.86 -4.89
N LEU A 88 6.13 5.95 -5.46
CA LEU A 88 7.03 5.96 -6.60
C LEU A 88 8.52 6.10 -6.20
N ASN A 89 8.85 5.98 -4.91
CA ASN A 89 10.21 5.96 -4.36
C ASN A 89 11.11 7.13 -4.81
N HIS A 90 10.55 8.31 -5.10
CA HIS A 90 11.30 9.47 -5.60
C HIS A 90 12.08 9.21 -6.92
N LYS A 91 11.76 8.13 -7.64
CA LYS A 91 12.41 7.74 -8.90
C LYS A 91 11.54 8.02 -10.12
N VAL A 92 10.70 9.05 -10.06
CA VAL A 92 9.81 9.38 -11.18
C VAL A 92 10.13 10.78 -11.65
N ASP A 93 10.72 10.80 -12.82
CA ASP A 93 10.82 12.00 -13.63
C ASP A 93 9.43 12.34 -14.17
N LEU A 94 9.00 13.57 -13.97
CA LEU A 94 7.68 14.06 -14.36
C LEU A 94 7.73 14.86 -15.67
N THR A 95 8.86 14.83 -16.40
CA THR A 95 8.91 15.31 -17.78
C THR A 95 7.88 14.56 -18.63
N SER A 96 7.26 15.24 -19.59
CA SER A 96 6.05 14.76 -20.26
C SER A 96 6.20 13.37 -20.90
N THR A 97 7.36 13.07 -21.47
CA THR A 97 7.65 11.78 -22.11
C THR A 97 7.88 10.66 -21.10
N GLU A 98 8.64 10.94 -20.03
CA GLU A 98 8.98 9.93 -19.02
C GLU A 98 7.80 9.62 -18.09
N ALA A 99 6.90 10.58 -17.90
CA ALA A 99 5.64 10.39 -17.19
C ALA A 99 4.73 9.39 -17.90
N GLU A 100 4.64 9.42 -19.24
CA GLU A 100 3.82 8.48 -20.02
C GLU A 100 4.37 7.05 -19.95
N ILE A 101 5.71 6.90 -20.07
CA ILE A 101 6.39 5.60 -19.94
C ILE A 101 6.18 5.03 -18.54
N THR A 102 6.40 5.84 -17.50
CA THR A 102 6.16 5.42 -16.11
C THR A 102 4.71 4.98 -15.91
N LEU A 103 3.74 5.71 -16.48
CA LEU A 103 2.34 5.36 -16.39
C LEU A 103 2.06 3.99 -17.04
N LEU A 104 2.63 3.73 -18.22
CA LEU A 104 2.51 2.45 -18.91
C LEU A 104 3.05 1.30 -18.04
N GLU A 105 4.29 1.42 -17.55
CA GLU A 105 4.92 0.39 -16.69
C GLU A 105 4.08 0.09 -15.44
N ARG A 106 3.52 1.12 -14.80
CA ARG A 106 2.67 0.95 -13.62
C ARG A 106 1.34 0.28 -13.93
N LYS A 107 0.76 0.54 -15.11
CA LYS A 107 -0.45 -0.16 -15.55
C LYS A 107 -0.18 -1.64 -15.78
N GLU A 108 0.92 -1.98 -16.43
CA GLU A 108 1.31 -3.38 -16.66
C GLU A 108 1.54 -4.11 -15.34
N GLN A 109 2.26 -3.51 -14.39
CA GLN A 109 2.44 -4.08 -13.05
C GLN A 109 1.10 -4.30 -12.32
N LEU A 110 0.18 -3.34 -12.41
CA LEU A 110 -1.14 -3.45 -11.80
C LEU A 110 -1.94 -4.62 -12.39
N GLU A 111 -1.87 -4.81 -13.72
CA GLU A 111 -2.52 -5.93 -14.39
C GLU A 111 -1.92 -7.28 -13.97
N GLN A 112 -0.59 -7.39 -13.89
CA GLN A 112 0.08 -8.59 -13.39
C GLN A 112 -0.38 -8.93 -11.97
N LEU A 113 -0.34 -7.96 -11.05
CA LEU A 113 -0.78 -8.17 -9.67
C LEU A 113 -2.26 -8.57 -9.58
N ARG A 114 -3.13 -8.02 -10.44
CA ARG A 114 -4.53 -8.44 -10.52
C ARG A 114 -4.69 -9.86 -11.03
N GLN A 115 -3.86 -10.29 -11.97
CA GLN A 115 -3.84 -11.67 -12.46
C GLN A 115 -3.34 -12.63 -11.37
N GLU A 116 -2.30 -12.26 -10.62
CA GLU A 116 -1.81 -13.05 -9.49
C GLU A 116 -2.85 -13.16 -8.37
N ALA A 117 -3.51 -12.05 -8.02
CA ALA A 117 -4.57 -12.02 -7.02
C ALA A 117 -5.89 -12.64 -7.50
N SER A 118 -5.99 -13.05 -8.78
CA SER A 118 -7.18 -13.68 -9.32
C SER A 118 -7.36 -15.06 -8.71
N VAL A 119 -8.49 -15.26 -8.02
CA VAL A 119 -8.90 -16.54 -7.42
C VAL A 119 -8.85 -17.69 -8.44
N ARG A 120 -9.07 -17.42 -9.73
CA ARG A 120 -8.96 -18.43 -10.79
C ARG A 120 -7.53 -18.91 -11.03
N ASN A 121 -6.54 -18.02 -10.95
CA ASN A 121 -5.14 -18.38 -11.13
C ASN A 121 -4.63 -19.10 -9.88
N ILE A 122 -4.99 -18.63 -8.69
CA ILE A 122 -4.70 -19.32 -7.43
C ILE A 122 -5.29 -20.74 -7.42
N ALA A 123 -6.54 -20.90 -7.86
CA ALA A 123 -7.18 -22.22 -7.95
C ALA A 123 -6.51 -23.13 -9.00
N LYS A 124 -6.04 -22.57 -10.12
CA LYS A 124 -5.28 -23.33 -11.13
C LYS A 124 -3.93 -23.79 -10.58
N GLU A 125 -3.21 -22.95 -9.85
CA GLU A 125 -1.92 -23.33 -9.25
C GLU A 125 -2.11 -24.38 -8.15
N LEU A 126 -3.13 -24.22 -7.30
CA LEU A 126 -3.51 -25.24 -6.31
C LEU A 126 -3.90 -26.58 -6.96
N ALA A 127 -4.60 -26.54 -8.10
CA ALA A 127 -4.95 -27.74 -8.86
C ALA A 127 -3.74 -28.36 -9.60
N ALA A 128 -2.75 -27.55 -9.98
CA ALA A 128 -1.51 -28.00 -10.60
C ALA A 128 -0.50 -28.56 -9.58
N ALA A 129 -0.64 -28.20 -8.30
CA ALA A 129 0.16 -28.78 -7.23
C ALA A 129 -0.15 -30.28 -7.10
N LYS A 130 0.89 -31.12 -7.25
CA LYS A 130 0.73 -32.57 -7.10
C LYS A 130 0.27 -32.89 -5.68
N PRO A 131 -0.79 -33.70 -5.49
CA PRO A 131 -1.20 -34.10 -4.16
C PRO A 131 -0.06 -34.90 -3.51
N ILE A 132 0.33 -34.49 -2.30
CA ILE A 132 1.29 -35.23 -1.49
C ILE A 132 0.64 -36.57 -1.16
N GLN A 133 1.23 -37.66 -1.66
CA GLN A 133 0.75 -39.00 -1.31
C GLN A 133 1.28 -39.37 0.07
N ILE A 134 0.36 -39.62 1.00
CA ILE A 134 0.68 -40.19 2.30
C ILE A 134 0.84 -41.70 2.09
N VAL A 135 2.01 -42.22 2.45
CA VAL A 135 2.33 -43.63 2.30
C VAL A 135 2.34 -44.29 3.68
N HIS A 136 1.58 -45.37 3.82
CA HIS A 136 1.58 -46.21 5.02
C HIS A 136 2.48 -47.41 4.76
N LEU A 137 3.58 -47.50 5.49
CA LEU A 137 4.57 -48.56 5.38
C LEU A 137 4.54 -49.40 6.65
N LEU A 138 4.32 -50.70 6.51
CA LEU A 138 4.41 -51.63 7.63
C LEU A 138 5.80 -52.25 7.63
N ALA A 139 6.66 -51.81 8.57
CA ALA A 139 8.06 -52.22 8.63
C ALA A 139 8.25 -53.37 9.63
N TYR A 140 8.99 -54.39 9.21
CA TYR A 140 9.33 -55.54 10.03
C TYR A 140 10.84 -55.62 10.23
N ARG A 141 11.29 -55.77 11.47
CA ARG A 141 12.71 -55.88 11.79
C ARG A 141 13.23 -57.20 11.19
N ASN A 142 14.16 -57.11 10.23
CA ASN A 142 14.81 -58.26 9.57
C ASN A 142 13.83 -59.25 8.90
N GLY A 143 12.67 -58.79 8.42
CA GLY A 143 11.70 -59.68 7.75
C GLY A 143 10.93 -60.61 8.69
N ASP A 144 10.97 -60.35 10.01
CA ASP A 144 10.32 -61.16 11.07
C ASP A 144 8.78 -60.97 11.13
N GLY A 145 8.12 -60.93 9.97
CA GLY A 145 6.69 -60.60 9.84
C GLY A 145 5.72 -61.72 10.23
N HIS A 146 6.22 -62.93 10.47
CA HIS A 146 5.42 -64.05 10.94
C HIS A 146 5.29 -64.12 12.46
N THR A 147 6.27 -63.62 13.22
CA THR A 147 6.31 -63.81 14.68
C THR A 147 6.00 -62.55 15.48
N LYS A 148 6.21 -61.35 14.91
CA LYS A 148 5.99 -60.08 15.62
C LYS A 148 5.11 -59.11 14.83
N PRO A 149 4.31 -58.29 15.52
CA PRO A 149 3.59 -57.21 14.88
C PRO A 149 4.60 -56.20 14.29
N GLY A 150 4.40 -55.85 13.02
CA GLY A 150 5.18 -54.81 12.34
C GLY A 150 4.90 -53.43 12.93
N GLN A 151 5.85 -52.51 12.75
CA GLN A 151 5.68 -51.11 13.14
C GLN A 151 5.11 -50.31 11.96
N LEU A 152 4.03 -49.57 12.19
CA LEU A 152 3.45 -48.68 11.18
C LEU A 152 4.27 -47.39 11.09
N LEU A 153 4.82 -47.13 9.92
CA LEU A 153 5.47 -45.88 9.56
C LEU A 153 4.57 -45.11 8.61
N ILE A 154 4.33 -43.84 8.93
CA ILE A 154 3.56 -42.93 8.09
C ILE A 154 4.55 -41.90 7.55
N GLY A 155 4.65 -41.83 6.22
CA GLY A 155 5.54 -40.89 5.53
C GLY A 155 4.82 -40.16 4.40
N SER A 156 5.44 -39.12 3.88
CA SER A 156 4.96 -38.35 2.74
C SER A 156 5.92 -38.46 1.56
N SER A 157 5.37 -38.44 0.34
CA SER A 157 6.14 -38.57 -0.91
C SER A 157 6.93 -37.32 -1.32
N ILE A 158 7.18 -36.37 -0.40
CA ILE A 158 7.96 -35.17 -0.68
C ILE A 158 9.44 -35.54 -0.76
N ILE A 159 10.08 -35.19 -1.88
CA ILE A 159 11.54 -35.24 -2.03
C ILE A 159 12.08 -34.14 -1.11
N GLY A 160 12.77 -34.54 -0.04
CA GLY A 160 13.46 -33.63 0.89
C GLY A 160 14.76 -33.10 0.34
#